data_AF-A0A974PTE0-F1
#
_entry.id   AF-A0A974PTE0-F1
#
_cell.length_a   1.000
_cell.length_b   1.000
_cell.length_c   1.000
_cell.angle_alpha   90.00
_cell.angle_beta   90.00
_cell.angle_gamma   90.00
#
_symmetry.space_group_name_H-M   'P 1'
#
loop_
_entity.id
_entity.type
_entity.pdbx_description
1 polymer ?
#
loop_
_entity_poly.entity_id
_entity_poly.type
_entity_poly.pdbx_seq_one_letter_code
_entity_poly.pdbx_strand_id
1 'polypeptide(L)'
;MAEIILGYDPCHCADRPESMESEAYLRALNTQLTYLFAFAGRINEIDTAAATSAEFRGMQDAGWNTAVTAHEVFGELKALGSKGAPLNRAELRQVLCLYAQLAEAGGVYEGLLNTMLIAQLKPWNMWPFQDLVRVRHQPRAVIGPNANAMFRRLAETAAAIGMPGLARVLELAFRDDVRNAMAHADYIMVQGGLRLRRRNGGQPIVVSYEQLLAALQIAIWFFELLNEFQRRVVESYRPARTIVGRFSANPPMPWTIELSDEGVFSISGSAPGPQVDAAYQRQSRINDRLGGKMVAAYLGPGLDIAPDLLTATTTAGFEPLIVALTDADQFDGLIAEIEEHGLWDTELEAVDHVAATLMATPFGFRWIATGEVFAAWLPAVDEINIAR
;
A
#
# COMPACT_ATOMS: atom_id res chain seq x y z
N MET A 1 19.34 15.99 4.75
CA MET A 1 20.12 14.96 4.02
C MET A 1 20.80 15.49 2.74
N ALA A 2 20.30 16.58 2.12
CA ALA A 2 20.88 17.25 0.95
C ALA A 2 22.32 17.78 1.12
N GLU A 3 22.68 18.35 2.28
CA GLU A 3 24.04 18.84 2.54
C GLU A 3 25.05 17.74 2.93
N ILE A 4 24.58 16.49 3.05
CA ILE A 4 25.33 15.39 3.70
C ILE A 4 26.10 14.54 2.68
N ILE A 5 25.84 14.68 1.38
CA ILE A 5 26.58 13.90 0.36
C ILE A 5 27.54 14.85 -0.38
N LEU A 6 28.66 15.14 0.29
CA LEU A 6 29.89 15.67 -0.30
C LEU A 6 29.85 17.11 -0.87
N GLY A 7 29.36 18.12 -0.13
CA GLY A 7 29.67 19.54 -0.35
C GLY A 7 29.73 20.00 -1.83
N TYR A 8 28.73 19.62 -2.63
CA TYR A 8 28.77 19.70 -4.09
C TYR A 8 27.85 20.80 -4.63
N ASP A 9 28.34 21.53 -5.62
CA ASP A 9 27.64 22.61 -6.35
C ASP A 9 27.00 22.02 -7.63
N PRO A 10 25.67 22.10 -7.83
CA PRO A 10 24.98 21.32 -8.86
C PRO A 10 25.15 21.90 -10.28
N CYS A 11 25.66 21.08 -11.21
CA CYS A 11 25.54 21.32 -12.65
C CYS A 11 24.48 20.39 -13.26
N HIS A 12 23.52 20.99 -13.95
CA HIS A 12 22.39 20.32 -14.64
C HIS A 12 22.83 19.36 -15.76
N CYS A 13 22.24 18.16 -15.78
CA CYS A 13 22.16 17.30 -16.96
C CYS A 13 20.75 16.70 -17.08
N ALA A 14 20.23 16.68 -18.31
CA ALA A 14 18.82 16.49 -18.67
C ALA A 14 18.36 15.04 -18.90
N ASP A 15 17.04 14.90 -18.78
CA ASP A 15 16.05 13.98 -19.38
C ASP A 15 16.15 12.46 -19.15
N ARG A 16 15.54 12.04 -18.04
CA ARG A 16 14.78 10.79 -17.86
C ARG A 16 13.33 11.17 -17.49
N PRO A 17 12.33 10.26 -17.61
CA PRO A 17 10.95 10.53 -17.21
C PRO A 17 10.93 11.21 -15.84
N GLU A 18 10.19 12.32 -15.74
CA GLU A 18 10.13 13.20 -14.58
C GLU A 18 10.14 12.39 -13.29
N SER A 19 11.29 12.36 -12.62
CA SER A 19 11.35 11.77 -11.29
C SER A 19 10.47 12.64 -10.41
N MET A 20 9.42 12.03 -9.86
CA MET A 20 8.58 12.72 -8.88
C MET A 20 9.47 13.29 -7.79
N GLU A 21 9.30 14.58 -7.51
CA GLU A 21 10.01 15.22 -6.42
C GLU A 21 9.76 14.44 -5.13
N SER A 22 10.81 14.25 -4.33
CA SER A 22 10.75 13.52 -3.07
C SER A 22 9.55 13.97 -2.21
N GLU A 23 9.33 15.28 -2.02
CA GLU A 23 8.19 15.76 -1.23
C GLU A 23 6.82 15.38 -1.83
N ALA A 24 6.68 15.43 -3.15
CA ALA A 24 5.46 15.02 -3.85
C ALA A 24 5.22 13.50 -3.71
N TYR A 25 6.29 12.70 -3.73
CA TYR A 25 6.24 11.26 -3.45
C TYR A 25 5.69 10.99 -2.07
N LEU A 26 6.23 11.65 -1.03
CA LEU A 26 5.80 11.45 0.35
C LEU A 26 4.32 11.76 0.54
N ARG A 27 3.84 12.90 0.00
CA ARG A 27 2.43 13.28 0.07
C ARG A 27 1.54 12.28 -0.66
N ALA A 28 1.92 11.89 -1.87
CA ALA A 28 1.17 10.91 -2.66
C ALA A 28 1.10 9.56 -1.94
N LEU A 29 2.23 9.09 -1.40
CA LEU A 29 2.28 7.83 -0.65
C LEU A 29 1.38 7.88 0.60
N ASN A 30 1.45 8.96 1.38
CA ASN A 30 0.61 9.12 2.56
C ASN A 30 -0.88 9.07 2.22
N THR A 31 -1.29 9.83 1.20
CA THR A 31 -2.67 9.82 0.70
C THR A 31 -3.10 8.41 0.31
N GLN A 32 -2.30 7.70 -0.50
CA GLN A 32 -2.67 6.38 -1.00
C GLN A 32 -2.67 5.30 0.10
N LEU A 33 -1.74 5.37 1.08
CA LEU A 33 -1.76 4.48 2.24
C LEU A 33 -2.94 4.77 3.17
N THR A 34 -3.30 6.05 3.36
CA THR A 34 -4.50 6.44 4.11
C THR A 34 -5.74 5.78 3.53
N TYR A 35 -5.92 5.89 2.21
CA TYR A 35 -7.04 5.27 1.52
C TYR A 35 -6.99 3.74 1.62
N LEU A 36 -5.84 3.12 1.35
CA LEU A 36 -5.69 1.66 1.40
C LEU A 36 -6.07 1.11 2.78
N PHE A 37 -5.50 1.64 3.86
CA PHE A 37 -5.69 1.10 5.20
C PHE A 37 -7.10 1.39 5.74
N ALA A 38 -7.66 2.58 5.47
CA ALA A 38 -9.03 2.90 5.86
C ALA A 38 -10.04 1.99 5.14
N PHE A 39 -9.88 1.81 3.84
CA PHE A 39 -10.75 0.95 3.04
C PHE A 39 -10.59 -0.53 3.39
N ALA A 40 -9.36 -1.05 3.49
CA ALA A 40 -9.12 -2.43 3.88
C ALA A 40 -9.71 -2.74 5.26
N GLY A 41 -9.49 -1.85 6.24
CA GLY A 41 -10.06 -1.97 7.58
C GLY A 41 -11.58 -2.03 7.58
N ARG A 42 -12.23 -1.30 6.67
CA ARG A 42 -13.68 -1.35 6.50
C ARG A 42 -14.17 -2.62 5.79
N ILE A 43 -13.44 -3.11 4.79
CA ILE A 43 -13.80 -4.32 4.02
C ILE A 43 -13.70 -5.58 4.89
N ASN A 44 -12.56 -5.76 5.56
CA ASN A 44 -12.34 -6.85 6.51
C ASN A 44 -11.33 -6.42 7.58
N GLU A 45 -11.85 -6.02 8.72
CA GLU A 45 -11.08 -5.50 9.84
C GLU A 45 -10.13 -6.54 10.46
N ILE A 46 -10.55 -7.80 10.50
CA ILE A 46 -9.78 -8.89 11.13
C ILE A 46 -8.59 -9.28 10.24
N ASP A 47 -8.81 -9.40 8.93
CA ASP A 47 -7.70 -9.64 8.00
C ASP A 47 -6.75 -8.43 7.92
N THR A 48 -7.27 -7.21 8.09
CA THR A 48 -6.43 -6.00 8.18
C THR A 48 -5.55 -6.03 9.42
N ALA A 49 -6.10 -6.44 10.56
CA ALA A 49 -5.33 -6.66 11.79
C ALA A 49 -4.25 -7.73 11.58
N ALA A 50 -4.56 -8.85 10.94
CA ALA A 50 -3.58 -9.90 10.67
C ALA A 50 -2.49 -9.45 9.68
N ALA A 51 -2.83 -8.60 8.72
CA ALA A 51 -1.90 -8.05 7.73
C ALA A 51 -0.87 -7.06 8.31
N THR A 52 -1.05 -6.55 9.54
CA THR A 52 -0.02 -5.72 10.20
C THR A 52 1.20 -6.52 10.63
N SER A 53 1.03 -7.84 10.79
CA SER A 53 2.09 -8.74 11.19
C SER A 53 2.85 -9.22 9.95
N ALA A 54 4.10 -8.78 9.85
CA ALA A 54 4.93 -8.99 8.67
C ALA A 54 5.24 -10.47 8.37
N GLU A 55 5.36 -11.34 9.38
CA GLU A 55 5.67 -12.77 9.18
C GLU A 55 5.09 -13.66 10.28
N PHE A 56 4.37 -14.73 9.89
CA PHE A 56 3.98 -15.84 10.77
C PHE A 56 4.46 -17.17 10.20
N ARG A 57 5.78 -17.40 10.16
CA ARG A 57 6.36 -18.62 9.55
C ARG A 57 7.25 -19.38 10.52
N GLY A 58 7.24 -20.71 10.43
CA GLY A 58 8.27 -21.59 11.02
C GLY A 58 8.24 -21.70 12.55
N MET A 59 9.43 -21.81 13.15
CA MET A 59 9.62 -21.68 14.59
C MET A 59 9.18 -20.27 14.99
N GLN A 60 8.10 -20.17 15.76
CA GLN A 60 7.58 -18.90 16.27
C GLN A 60 8.32 -18.43 17.54
N ASP A 61 9.49 -19.01 17.81
CA ASP A 61 10.36 -18.56 18.89
C ASP A 61 10.99 -17.20 18.54
N ALA A 62 11.33 -16.45 19.58
CA ALA A 62 11.99 -15.16 19.44
C ALA A 62 13.26 -15.28 18.55
N GLY A 63 13.39 -14.38 17.58
CA GLY A 63 14.56 -14.30 16.68
C GLY A 63 14.39 -14.86 15.27
N TRP A 64 13.21 -15.40 14.91
CA TRP A 64 12.95 -16.00 13.59
C TRP A 64 12.05 -15.15 12.65
N ASN A 65 11.87 -13.87 12.94
CA ASN A 65 11.09 -12.94 12.12
C ASN A 65 12.02 -11.96 11.39
N THR A 66 12.09 -12.04 10.06
CA THR A 66 13.01 -11.22 9.26
C THR A 66 12.57 -9.76 9.15
N ALA A 67 11.32 -9.45 9.46
CA ALA A 67 10.84 -8.08 9.55
C ALA A 67 11.50 -7.31 10.71
N VAL A 68 11.86 -8.00 11.80
CA VAL A 68 12.63 -7.39 12.90
C VAL A 68 13.96 -6.85 12.37
N THR A 69 14.70 -7.66 11.60
CA THR A 69 15.93 -7.22 10.95
C THR A 69 15.70 -6.07 9.97
N ALA A 70 14.57 -6.05 9.26
CA ALA A 70 14.24 -4.92 8.38
C ALA A 70 14.07 -3.61 9.15
N HIS A 71 13.43 -3.64 10.33
CA HIS A 71 13.31 -2.48 11.21
C HIS A 71 14.66 -2.05 11.80
N GLU A 72 15.51 -3.00 12.18
CA GLU A 72 16.89 -2.71 12.63
C GLU A 72 17.70 -2.01 11.52
N VAL A 73 17.70 -2.56 10.30
CA VAL A 73 18.35 -1.98 9.12
C VAL A 73 17.82 -0.58 8.81
N PHE A 74 16.51 -0.38 8.94
CA PHE A 74 15.89 0.93 8.78
C PHE A 74 16.38 1.92 9.85
N GLY A 75 16.49 1.51 11.11
CA GLY A 75 17.05 2.30 12.19
C GLY A 75 18.50 2.70 11.94
N GLU A 76 19.33 1.76 11.49
CA GLU A 76 20.73 2.00 11.10
C GLU A 76 20.83 2.99 9.93
N LEU A 77 19.96 2.83 8.92
CA LEU A 77 19.89 3.73 7.76
C LEU A 77 19.51 5.16 8.18
N LYS A 78 18.52 5.31 9.07
CA LYS A 78 18.13 6.62 9.63
C LYS A 78 19.25 7.25 10.45
N ALA A 79 19.95 6.46 11.27
CA ALA A 79 21.06 6.95 12.09
C ALA A 79 22.20 7.50 11.21
N LEU A 80 22.59 6.76 10.16
CA LEU A 80 23.59 7.24 9.20
C LEU A 80 23.12 8.46 8.42
N GLY A 81 21.86 8.47 7.99
CA GLY A 81 21.25 9.61 7.28
C GLY A 81 21.15 10.89 8.13
N SER A 82 21.11 10.75 9.46
CA SER A 82 20.96 11.85 10.42
C SER A 82 22.27 12.35 11.01
N LYS A 83 23.42 11.85 10.53
CA LYS A 83 24.75 12.15 11.09
C LYS A 83 25.12 13.66 11.07
N GLY A 84 24.49 14.46 10.21
CA GLY A 84 24.70 15.92 10.13
C GLY A 84 26.06 16.36 9.54
N ALA A 85 26.99 15.44 9.33
CA ALA A 85 28.27 15.68 8.66
C ALA A 85 28.35 14.88 7.35
N PRO A 86 29.09 15.36 6.33
CA PRO A 86 29.16 14.66 5.07
C PRO A 86 29.63 13.20 5.20
N LEU A 87 28.95 12.28 4.50
CA LEU A 87 29.33 10.87 4.52
C LEU A 87 30.66 10.67 3.79
N ASN A 88 31.58 9.95 4.42
CA ASN A 88 32.77 9.49 3.72
C ASN A 88 32.44 8.29 2.79
N ARG A 89 33.40 7.88 1.96
CA ARG A 89 33.19 6.82 0.97
C ARG A 89 32.80 5.47 1.59
N ALA A 90 33.30 5.13 2.79
CA ALA A 90 32.95 3.88 3.46
C ALA A 90 31.52 3.94 4.01
N GLU A 91 31.15 5.07 4.62
CA GLU A 91 29.79 5.31 5.14
C GLU A 91 28.74 5.32 4.04
N LEU A 92 29.04 5.93 2.89
CA LEU A 92 28.16 5.87 1.74
C LEU A 92 27.95 4.42 1.24
N ARG A 93 28.98 3.56 1.27
CA ARG A 93 28.78 2.14 0.96
C ARG A 93 27.86 1.47 1.96
N GLN A 94 28.01 1.78 3.25
CA GLN A 94 27.14 1.23 4.29
C GLN A 94 25.68 1.61 4.03
N VAL A 95 25.41 2.90 3.78
CA VAL A 95 24.06 3.40 3.42
C VAL A 95 23.51 2.65 2.21
N LEU A 96 24.31 2.45 1.16
CA LEU A 96 23.86 1.75 -0.04
C LEU A 96 23.64 0.24 0.15
N CYS A 97 24.43 -0.39 1.02
CA CYS A 97 24.21 -1.78 1.41
C CYS A 97 22.91 -1.93 2.21
N LEU A 98 22.68 -1.06 3.19
CA LEU A 98 21.45 -1.05 3.99
C LEU A 98 20.21 -0.77 3.13
N TYR A 99 20.30 0.19 2.20
CA TYR A 99 19.26 0.44 1.20
C TYR A 99 18.92 -0.80 0.37
N ALA A 100 19.93 -1.53 -0.12
CA ALA A 100 19.72 -2.75 -0.89
C ALA A 100 19.13 -3.88 -0.04
N GLN A 101 19.57 -4.01 1.21
CA GLN A 101 19.03 -4.99 2.16
C GLN A 101 17.57 -4.70 2.49
N LEU A 102 17.22 -3.43 2.71
CA LEU A 102 15.86 -3.00 2.98
C LEU A 102 14.94 -3.27 1.78
N ALA A 103 15.41 -3.00 0.55
CA ALA A 103 14.68 -3.34 -0.68
C ALA A 103 14.35 -4.84 -0.79
N GLU A 104 15.16 -5.72 -0.21
CA GLU A 104 15.00 -7.17 -0.22
C GLU A 104 14.21 -7.73 0.99
N ALA A 105 13.75 -6.87 1.89
CA ALA A 105 13.07 -7.26 3.13
C ALA A 105 11.62 -7.74 2.88
N GLY A 106 11.49 -8.93 2.28
CA GLY A 106 10.22 -9.52 1.88
C GLY A 106 9.13 -9.52 2.96
N GLY A 107 9.49 -9.84 4.21
CA GLY A 107 8.54 -9.89 5.33
C GLY A 107 7.72 -8.62 5.50
N VAL A 108 8.34 -7.43 5.40
CA VAL A 108 7.62 -6.16 5.56
C VAL A 108 6.55 -5.96 4.47
N TYR A 109 6.83 -6.44 3.27
CA TYR A 109 5.96 -6.28 2.10
C TYR A 109 4.83 -7.31 2.03
N GLU A 110 4.95 -8.41 2.75
CA GLU A 110 3.91 -9.45 2.82
C GLU A 110 2.65 -8.91 3.49
N GLY A 111 2.82 -8.14 4.58
CA GLY A 111 1.72 -7.43 5.22
C GLY A 111 1.01 -6.49 4.25
N LEU A 112 1.77 -5.65 3.53
CA LEU A 112 1.21 -4.73 2.53
C LEU A 112 0.45 -5.43 1.41
N LEU A 113 0.98 -6.55 0.89
CA LEU A 113 0.28 -7.34 -0.13
C LEU A 113 -1.03 -7.92 0.43
N ASN A 114 -1.01 -8.50 1.63
CA ASN A 114 -2.22 -8.98 2.29
C ASN A 114 -3.26 -7.87 2.46
N THR A 115 -2.86 -6.66 2.88
CA THR A 115 -3.77 -5.51 2.99
C THR A 115 -4.47 -5.18 1.67
N MET A 116 -3.75 -5.19 0.54
CA MET A 116 -4.37 -4.95 -0.78
C MET A 116 -5.30 -6.09 -1.20
N LEU A 117 -4.93 -7.34 -0.91
CA LEU A 117 -5.71 -8.52 -1.28
C LEU A 117 -7.07 -8.61 -0.54
N ILE A 118 -7.25 -7.89 0.57
CA ILE A 118 -8.53 -7.76 1.28
C ILE A 118 -9.61 -7.17 0.37
N ALA A 119 -9.27 -6.20 -0.50
CA ALA A 119 -10.24 -5.62 -1.42
C ALA A 119 -10.87 -6.65 -2.37
N GLN A 120 -10.13 -7.71 -2.68
CA GLN A 120 -10.58 -8.83 -3.51
C GLN A 120 -11.17 -9.99 -2.68
N LEU A 121 -11.41 -9.77 -1.39
CA LEU A 121 -11.89 -10.75 -0.42
C LEU A 121 -11.03 -12.03 -0.41
N LYS A 122 -9.74 -11.89 -0.71
CA LYS A 122 -8.79 -13.00 -0.61
C LYS A 122 -8.48 -13.22 0.87
N PRO A 123 -8.42 -14.49 1.30
CA PRO A 123 -8.06 -14.79 2.68
C PRO A 123 -6.65 -14.28 2.96
N TRP A 124 -6.45 -13.75 4.16
CA TRP A 124 -5.10 -13.50 4.67
C TRP A 124 -4.23 -14.75 4.49
N ASN A 125 -3.04 -14.55 3.89
CA ASN A 125 -2.12 -15.61 3.54
C ASN A 125 -0.76 -15.33 4.19
N MET A 126 -0.22 -16.31 4.90
CA MET A 126 1.14 -16.22 5.47
C MET A 126 2.18 -16.01 4.38
N TRP A 127 2.00 -16.59 3.18
CA TRP A 127 2.97 -16.57 2.08
C TRP A 127 2.37 -15.92 0.82
N PRO A 128 2.08 -14.61 0.84
CA PRO A 128 1.34 -13.97 -0.24
C PRO A 128 2.15 -13.84 -1.54
N PHE A 129 3.48 -13.98 -1.50
CA PHE A 129 4.38 -14.03 -2.67
C PHE A 129 4.77 -15.45 -3.10
N GLN A 130 4.12 -16.50 -2.58
CA GLN A 130 4.51 -17.89 -2.88
C GLN A 130 4.43 -18.23 -4.37
N ASP A 131 3.49 -17.61 -5.10
CA ASP A 131 3.31 -17.77 -6.54
C ASP A 131 4.49 -17.23 -7.37
N LEU A 132 5.33 -16.37 -6.80
CA LEU A 132 6.54 -15.86 -7.44
C LEU A 132 7.76 -16.79 -7.27
N VAL A 133 7.68 -17.76 -6.36
CA VAL A 133 8.77 -18.70 -6.09
C VAL A 133 8.98 -19.61 -7.30
N ARG A 134 10.21 -19.68 -7.80
CA ARG A 134 10.57 -20.52 -8.95
C ARG A 134 11.32 -21.76 -8.50
N VAL A 135 10.94 -22.90 -9.05
CA VAL A 135 11.68 -24.15 -8.84
C VAL A 135 12.53 -24.42 -10.08
N ARG A 136 13.85 -24.29 -9.95
CA ARG A 136 14.79 -24.74 -10.98
C ARG A 136 14.97 -26.25 -10.83
N HIS A 137 14.79 -27.00 -11.91
CA HIS A 137 14.88 -28.46 -11.87
C HIS A 137 16.33 -28.99 -11.86
N GLN A 138 17.28 -28.31 -12.52
CA GLN A 138 18.69 -28.71 -12.57
C GLN A 138 19.68 -27.52 -12.53
N PRO A 139 20.55 -27.43 -11.49
CA PRO A 139 20.44 -28.15 -10.21
C PRO A 139 19.14 -27.80 -9.50
N ARG A 140 18.61 -28.72 -8.68
CA ARG A 140 17.36 -28.50 -7.94
C ARG A 140 17.57 -27.35 -6.96
N ALA A 141 16.92 -26.22 -7.21
CA ALA A 141 17.00 -25.04 -6.37
C ALA A 141 15.63 -24.36 -6.31
N VAL A 142 15.22 -23.98 -5.10
CA VAL A 142 14.08 -23.08 -4.88
C VAL A 142 14.63 -21.67 -4.90
N ILE A 143 14.12 -20.84 -5.80
CA ILE A 143 14.55 -19.48 -6.00
C ILE A 143 13.39 -18.59 -5.53
N GLY A 144 13.59 -17.92 -4.40
CA GLY A 144 12.64 -16.95 -3.89
C GLY A 144 12.48 -15.75 -4.84
N PRO A 145 11.39 -14.99 -4.72
CA PRO A 145 11.24 -13.75 -5.47
C PRO A 145 12.35 -12.76 -5.11
N ASN A 146 12.75 -11.96 -6.08
CA ASN A 146 13.60 -10.80 -5.84
C ASN A 146 12.71 -9.56 -5.61
N ALA A 147 13.25 -8.52 -4.97
CA ALA A 147 12.57 -7.24 -4.77
C ALA A 147 11.80 -6.73 -6.00
N ASN A 148 12.39 -6.74 -7.20
CA ASN A 148 11.73 -6.23 -8.41
C ASN A 148 10.45 -7.00 -8.73
N ALA A 149 10.46 -8.33 -8.55
CA ALA A 149 9.27 -9.16 -8.71
C ALA A 149 8.23 -8.87 -7.61
N MET A 150 8.67 -8.65 -6.37
CA MET A 150 7.77 -8.31 -5.26
C MET A 150 7.11 -6.93 -5.47
N PHE A 151 7.88 -5.88 -5.76
CA PHE A 151 7.34 -4.53 -6.00
C PHE A 151 6.47 -4.45 -7.25
N ARG A 152 6.83 -5.18 -8.31
CA ARG A 152 5.93 -5.33 -9.46
C ARG A 152 4.61 -5.98 -9.07
N ARG A 153 4.65 -7.07 -8.29
CA ARG A 153 3.43 -7.73 -7.80
C ARG A 153 2.59 -6.80 -6.93
N LEU A 154 3.22 -5.99 -6.08
CA LEU A 154 2.53 -4.98 -5.28
C LEU A 154 1.84 -3.94 -6.18
N ALA A 155 2.54 -3.38 -7.16
CA ALA A 155 1.99 -2.40 -8.10
C ALA A 155 0.86 -2.97 -8.97
N GLU A 156 1.04 -4.18 -9.51
CA GLU A 156 0.00 -4.91 -10.25
C GLU A 156 -1.24 -5.14 -9.39
N THR A 157 -1.06 -5.50 -8.11
CA THR A 157 -2.17 -5.71 -7.18
C THR A 157 -2.88 -4.41 -6.86
N ALA A 158 -2.14 -3.33 -6.60
CA ALA A 158 -2.69 -1.98 -6.39
C ALA A 158 -3.55 -1.51 -7.58
N ALA A 159 -3.05 -1.70 -8.81
CA ALA A 159 -3.83 -1.41 -10.02
C ALA A 159 -5.07 -2.32 -10.13
N ALA A 160 -4.92 -3.61 -9.83
CA ALA A 160 -6.01 -4.57 -9.88
C ALA A 160 -7.16 -4.21 -8.92
N ILE A 161 -6.88 -3.61 -7.77
CA ILE A 161 -7.90 -3.11 -6.81
C ILE A 161 -8.41 -1.70 -7.13
N GLY A 162 -8.01 -1.12 -8.26
CA GLY A 162 -8.47 0.19 -8.71
C GLY A 162 -7.75 1.35 -8.04
N MET A 163 -6.51 1.16 -7.59
CA MET A 163 -5.66 2.21 -7.01
C MET A 163 -4.38 2.43 -7.86
N PRO A 164 -4.48 2.89 -9.12
CA PRO A 164 -3.31 3.19 -9.93
C PRO A 164 -2.39 4.27 -9.31
N GLY A 165 -2.93 5.16 -8.48
CA GLY A 165 -2.14 6.12 -7.71
C GLY A 165 -1.16 5.42 -6.75
N LEU A 166 -1.64 4.41 -6.03
CA LEU A 166 -0.81 3.55 -5.17
C LEU A 166 0.20 2.75 -5.99
N ALA A 167 -0.23 2.16 -7.11
CA ALA A 167 0.66 1.40 -7.98
C ALA A 167 1.88 2.23 -8.42
N ARG A 168 1.65 3.47 -8.86
CA ARG A 168 2.69 4.40 -9.29
C ARG A 168 3.70 4.73 -8.17
N VAL A 169 3.26 4.96 -6.94
CA VAL A 169 4.21 5.24 -5.83
C VAL A 169 4.97 3.98 -5.38
N LEU A 170 4.40 2.78 -5.55
CA LEU A 170 5.09 1.53 -5.26
C LEU A 170 6.21 1.25 -6.27
N GLU A 171 6.01 1.54 -7.55
CA GLU A 171 7.04 1.41 -8.60
C GLU A 171 8.27 2.30 -8.36
N LEU A 172 8.09 3.39 -7.62
CA LEU A 172 9.15 4.36 -7.34
C LEU A 172 9.87 4.12 -6.00
N ALA A 173 9.33 3.26 -5.13
CA ALA A 173 9.83 3.05 -3.77
C ALA A 173 11.32 2.66 -3.72
N PHE A 174 11.77 1.90 -4.72
CA PHE A 174 13.18 1.51 -4.88
C PHE A 174 13.63 1.63 -6.33
N ARG A 175 14.79 2.27 -6.53
CA ARG A 175 15.52 2.21 -7.79
C ARG A 175 16.17 0.86 -8.00
N ASP A 176 15.61 0.11 -8.95
CA ASP A 176 16.09 -1.17 -9.45
C ASP A 176 17.59 -1.17 -9.82
N ASP A 177 18.06 -0.12 -10.49
CA ASP A 177 19.44 -0.06 -10.99
C ASP A 177 20.47 0.10 -9.85
N VAL A 178 20.20 0.96 -8.87
CA VAL A 178 21.03 1.13 -7.67
C VAL A 178 21.02 -0.15 -6.83
N ARG A 179 19.84 -0.68 -6.54
CA ARG A 179 19.67 -1.92 -5.76
C ARG A 179 20.41 -3.08 -6.40
N ASN A 180 20.20 -3.33 -7.69
CA ASN A 180 20.85 -4.42 -8.42
C ASN A 180 22.37 -4.25 -8.43
N ALA A 181 22.87 -3.04 -8.69
CA ALA A 181 24.30 -2.81 -8.71
C ALA A 181 24.94 -3.03 -7.34
N MET A 182 24.26 -2.68 -6.25
CA MET A 182 24.73 -2.94 -4.88
C MET A 182 24.70 -4.42 -4.53
N ALA A 183 23.58 -5.11 -4.76
CA ALA A 183 23.41 -6.55 -4.51
C ALA A 183 24.43 -7.43 -5.26
N HIS A 184 25.03 -6.89 -6.31
CA HIS A 184 25.94 -7.58 -7.20
C HIS A 184 27.36 -7.00 -7.23
N ALA A 185 27.63 -5.93 -6.49
CA ALA A 185 28.87 -5.17 -6.53
C ALA A 185 29.28 -4.67 -7.95
N ASP A 186 28.30 -4.35 -8.81
CA ASP A 186 28.52 -3.86 -10.19
C ASP A 186 28.57 -2.33 -10.28
N TYR A 187 29.16 -1.68 -9.29
CA TYR A 187 29.20 -0.22 -9.21
C TYR A 187 30.61 0.32 -8.95
N ILE A 188 30.84 1.55 -9.37
CA ILE A 188 32.03 2.32 -9.03
C ILE A 188 31.58 3.70 -8.53
N MET A 189 31.90 4.03 -7.29
CA MET A 189 31.76 5.41 -6.80
C MET A 189 32.84 6.30 -7.40
N VAL A 190 32.40 7.39 -8.02
CA VAL A 190 33.22 8.46 -8.61
C VAL A 190 32.74 9.81 -8.08
N GLN A 191 33.47 10.89 -8.33
CA GLN A 191 33.16 12.23 -7.80
C GLN A 191 31.75 12.74 -8.12
N GLY A 192 31.17 12.35 -9.26
CA GLY A 192 29.82 12.75 -9.67
C GLY A 192 28.70 11.78 -9.28
N GLY A 193 28.99 10.66 -8.61
CA GLY A 193 27.98 9.67 -8.21
C GLY A 193 28.37 8.21 -8.44
N LEU A 194 27.38 7.37 -8.74
CA LEU A 194 27.56 5.94 -8.98
C LEU A 194 27.59 5.62 -10.48
N ARG A 195 28.71 5.07 -10.96
CA ARG A 195 28.77 4.43 -12.28
C ARG A 195 28.26 3.01 -12.16
N LEU A 196 27.18 2.69 -12.86
CA LEU A 196 26.56 1.38 -12.85
C LEU A 196 26.87 0.65 -14.16
N ARG A 197 27.40 -0.56 -14.05
CA ARG A 197 27.57 -1.46 -15.20
C ARG A 197 26.29 -2.28 -15.39
N ARG A 198 25.77 -2.35 -16.61
CA ARG A 198 24.67 -3.27 -16.93
C ARG A 198 25.25 -4.66 -17.23
N ARG A 199 25.01 -5.63 -16.34
CA ARG A 199 25.51 -7.01 -16.46
C ARG A 199 25.11 -7.72 -17.75
N ASN A 200 23.93 -7.42 -18.29
CA ASN A 200 23.34 -8.12 -19.43
C ASN A 200 23.41 -7.31 -20.73
N GLY A 201 24.41 -6.42 -20.86
CA GLY A 201 24.53 -5.50 -21.99
C GLY A 201 23.72 -4.21 -21.82
N GLY A 202 24.04 -3.21 -22.64
CA GLY A 202 23.49 -1.85 -22.57
C GLY A 202 24.52 -0.80 -22.18
N GLN A 203 24.15 0.47 -22.34
CA GLN A 203 25.05 1.59 -22.04
C GLN A 203 25.24 1.74 -20.52
N PRO A 204 26.47 1.93 -20.04
CA PRO A 204 26.70 2.26 -18.64
C PRO A 204 25.99 3.58 -18.31
N ILE A 205 25.51 3.68 -17.08
CA ILE A 205 24.82 4.89 -16.60
C ILE A 205 25.57 5.47 -15.42
N VAL A 206 25.48 6.79 -15.28
CA VAL A 206 25.89 7.50 -14.07
C VAL A 206 24.62 7.90 -13.33
N VAL A 207 24.56 7.56 -12.05
CA VAL A 207 23.54 8.05 -11.12
C VAL A 207 24.17 9.15 -10.32
N SER A 208 23.66 10.37 -10.43
CA SER A 208 24.20 11.49 -9.66
C SER A 208 23.98 11.28 -8.16
N TYR A 209 24.77 11.95 -7.32
CA TYR A 209 24.54 11.91 -5.87
C TYR A 209 23.18 12.50 -5.48
N GLU A 210 22.70 13.50 -6.21
CA GLU A 210 21.36 14.06 -6.06
C GLU A 210 20.28 13.00 -6.31
N GLN A 211 20.36 12.28 -7.43
CA GLN A 211 19.43 11.19 -7.74
C GLN A 211 19.51 10.04 -6.73
N LEU A 212 20.72 9.77 -6.22
CA LEU A 212 20.93 8.74 -5.20
C LEU A 212 20.28 9.13 -3.88
N LEU A 213 20.44 10.39 -3.49
CA LEU A 213 19.82 10.94 -2.29
C LEU A 213 18.30 10.92 -2.39
N ALA A 214 17.74 11.34 -3.52
CA ALA A 214 16.29 11.29 -3.75
C ALA A 214 15.76 9.86 -3.61
N ALA A 215 16.46 8.87 -4.18
CA ALA A 215 16.09 7.46 -4.06
C ALA A 215 16.19 6.92 -2.62
N LEU A 216 17.23 7.31 -1.87
CA LEU A 216 17.37 6.96 -0.46
C LEU A 216 16.24 7.56 0.38
N GLN A 217 15.89 8.83 0.13
CA GLN A 217 14.84 9.53 0.84
C GLN A 217 13.46 8.92 0.57
N ILE A 218 13.17 8.59 -0.70
CA ILE A 218 11.96 7.87 -1.10
C ILE A 218 11.84 6.53 -0.36
N ALA A 219 12.90 5.72 -0.34
CA ALA A 219 12.89 4.43 0.34
C ALA A 219 12.69 4.56 1.86
N ILE A 220 13.33 5.55 2.49
CA ILE A 220 13.18 5.82 3.93
C ILE A 220 11.73 6.19 4.24
N TRP A 221 11.15 7.13 3.50
CA TRP A 221 9.76 7.53 3.72
C TRP A 221 8.76 6.43 3.44
N PHE A 222 9.03 5.60 2.43
CA PHE A 222 8.20 4.43 2.15
C PHE A 222 8.10 3.52 3.36
N PHE A 223 9.25 3.16 3.94
CA PHE A 223 9.31 2.33 5.14
C PHE A 223 8.72 3.01 6.37
N GLU A 224 9.01 4.29 6.56
CA GLU A 224 8.52 5.06 7.70
C GLU A 224 7.00 5.12 7.73
N LEU A 225 6.38 5.49 6.59
CA LEU A 225 4.93 5.56 6.50
C LEU A 225 4.29 4.18 6.60
N LEU A 226 4.81 3.16 5.90
CA LEU A 226 4.24 1.81 6.00
C LEU A 226 4.22 1.31 7.45
N ASN A 227 5.34 1.47 8.17
CA ASN A 227 5.44 1.10 9.57
C ASN A 227 4.47 1.91 10.45
N GLU A 228 4.34 3.21 10.19
CA GLU A 228 3.41 4.08 10.92
C GLU A 228 1.94 3.66 10.73
N PHE A 229 1.52 3.36 9.50
CA PHE A 229 0.17 2.87 9.24
C PHE A 229 -0.09 1.51 9.91
N GLN A 230 0.86 0.58 9.83
CA GLN A 230 0.76 -0.72 10.52
C GLN A 230 0.64 -0.54 12.04
N ARG A 231 1.46 0.33 12.63
CA ARG A 231 1.44 0.67 14.06
C ARG A 231 0.10 1.27 14.47
N ARG A 232 -0.43 2.25 13.72
CA ARG A 232 -1.74 2.87 14.01
C ARG A 232 -2.88 1.86 13.98
N VAL A 233 -2.86 0.92 13.04
CA VAL A 233 -3.85 -0.17 13.02
C VAL A 233 -3.74 -1.01 14.29
N VAL A 234 -2.54 -1.44 14.67
CA VAL A 234 -2.32 -2.22 15.91
C VAL A 234 -2.78 -1.46 17.15
N GLU A 235 -2.46 -0.17 17.24
CA GLU A 235 -2.85 0.70 18.37
C GLU A 235 -4.35 0.95 18.47
N SER A 236 -5.09 0.89 17.36
CA SER A 236 -6.55 1.01 17.38
C SER A 236 -7.25 -0.10 18.18
N TYR A 237 -6.54 -1.19 18.49
CA TYR A 237 -7.02 -2.31 19.30
C TYR A 237 -6.63 -2.18 20.78
N ARG A 238 -6.37 -0.95 21.24
CA ARG A 238 -6.24 -0.59 22.66
C ARG A 238 -7.32 0.45 23.01
N PRO A 239 -8.42 0.08 23.70
CA PRO A 239 -8.67 -1.22 24.33
C PRO A 239 -9.05 -2.33 23.33
N ALA A 240 -8.99 -3.58 23.81
CA ALA A 240 -9.42 -4.75 23.05
C ALA A 240 -10.87 -4.63 22.56
N ARG A 241 -11.15 -5.22 21.39
CA ARG A 241 -12.50 -5.26 20.80
C ARG A 241 -12.82 -6.60 20.18
N THR A 242 -14.10 -6.98 20.25
CA THR A 242 -14.63 -8.18 19.59
C THR A 242 -15.36 -7.78 18.32
N ILE A 243 -14.97 -8.39 17.20
CA ILE A 243 -15.49 -8.12 15.87
C ILE A 243 -16.05 -9.41 15.30
N VAL A 244 -17.28 -9.36 14.75
CA VAL A 244 -17.84 -10.50 14.01
C VAL A 244 -17.42 -10.38 12.55
N GLY A 245 -16.64 -11.35 12.07
CA GLY A 245 -16.20 -11.34 10.69
C GLY A 245 -15.34 -12.54 10.32
N ARG A 246 -14.85 -12.54 9.09
CA ARG A 246 -14.02 -13.60 8.55
C ARG A 246 -12.56 -13.33 8.87
N PHE A 247 -11.89 -14.32 9.44
CA PHE A 247 -10.43 -14.33 9.53
C PHE A 247 -9.89 -15.37 8.55
N SER A 248 -9.18 -14.90 7.51
CA SER A 248 -8.67 -15.73 6.43
C SER A 248 -9.80 -16.57 5.79
N ALA A 249 -9.59 -17.88 5.67
CA ALA A 249 -10.56 -18.81 5.08
C ALA A 249 -11.67 -19.27 6.06
N ASN A 250 -11.68 -18.79 7.30
CA ASN A 250 -12.68 -19.21 8.29
C ASN A 250 -14.07 -18.60 8.00
N PRO A 251 -15.16 -19.27 8.44
CA PRO A 251 -16.49 -18.67 8.42
C PRO A 251 -16.54 -17.42 9.31
N PRO A 252 -17.50 -16.50 9.08
CA PRO A 252 -17.65 -15.35 9.95
C PRO A 252 -18.00 -15.80 11.37
N MET A 253 -17.32 -15.23 12.36
CA MET A 253 -17.51 -15.53 13.78
C MET A 253 -16.89 -14.41 14.63
N PRO A 254 -17.14 -14.35 15.95
CA PRO A 254 -16.55 -13.35 16.82
C PRO A 254 -15.04 -13.59 17.03
N TRP A 255 -14.24 -12.57 16.77
CA TRP A 255 -12.80 -12.52 17.03
C TRP A 255 -12.48 -11.36 17.96
N THR A 256 -11.72 -11.62 19.03
CA THR A 256 -11.18 -10.58 19.89
C THR A 256 -9.78 -10.22 19.44
N ILE A 257 -9.58 -8.93 19.17
CA ILE A 257 -8.29 -8.37 18.77
C ILE A 257 -7.85 -7.39 19.85
N GLU A 258 -6.59 -7.51 20.27
CA GLU A 258 -6.05 -6.79 21.42
C GLU A 258 -4.59 -6.40 21.21
N LEU A 259 -4.25 -5.16 21.57
CA LEU A 259 -2.90 -4.74 21.93
C LEU A 259 -2.82 -4.51 23.44
N SER A 260 -2.30 -5.52 24.17
CA SER A 260 -2.11 -5.48 25.63
C SER A 260 -1.15 -4.37 26.07
N ASP A 261 -1.18 -4.01 27.35
CA ASP A 261 -0.29 -2.98 27.92
C ASP A 261 1.20 -3.39 27.85
N GLU A 262 1.49 -4.70 27.84
CA GLU A 262 2.82 -5.27 27.64
C GLU A 262 3.30 -5.21 26.18
N GLY A 263 2.47 -4.71 25.26
CA GLY A 263 2.78 -4.59 23.83
C GLY A 263 2.58 -5.88 23.03
N VAL A 264 1.93 -6.89 23.61
CA VAL A 264 1.56 -8.11 22.88
C VAL A 264 0.31 -7.83 22.05
N PHE A 265 0.43 -8.00 20.74
CA PHE A 265 -0.68 -7.95 19.79
C PHE A 265 -1.23 -9.36 19.56
N SER A 266 -2.54 -9.54 19.69
CA SER A 266 -3.18 -10.85 19.56
C SER A 266 -4.51 -10.80 18.83
N ILE A 267 -4.82 -11.90 18.13
CA ILE A 267 -6.13 -12.18 17.53
C ILE A 267 -6.56 -13.55 18.08
N SER A 268 -7.70 -13.59 18.76
CA SER A 268 -8.21 -14.79 19.42
C SER A 268 -9.70 -14.97 19.16
N GLY A 269 -10.22 -16.19 19.34
CA GLY A 269 -11.64 -16.48 19.20
C GLY A 269 -12.04 -17.69 20.02
N SER A 270 -13.24 -17.69 20.60
CA SER A 270 -13.75 -18.79 21.43
C SER A 270 -14.31 -19.97 20.62
N ALA A 271 -14.11 -19.95 19.29
CA ALA A 271 -14.58 -20.95 18.34
C ALA A 271 -16.08 -21.32 18.43
N PRO A 272 -17.04 -20.39 18.61
CA PRO A 272 -18.44 -20.74 18.87
C PRO A 272 -19.20 -21.28 17.64
N GLY A 273 -18.53 -21.46 16.50
CA GLY A 273 -19.14 -21.72 15.19
C GLY A 273 -19.48 -20.43 14.43
N PRO A 274 -20.04 -20.55 13.20
CA PRO A 274 -20.36 -19.41 12.37
C PRO A 274 -21.40 -18.48 13.03
N GLN A 275 -21.11 -17.19 13.07
CA GLN A 275 -22.02 -16.14 13.52
C GLN A 275 -21.91 -14.94 12.59
N VAL A 276 -23.04 -14.27 12.38
CA VAL A 276 -23.11 -13.03 11.61
C VAL A 276 -23.94 -12.02 12.40
N ASP A 277 -23.54 -10.76 12.35
CA ASP A 277 -24.33 -9.64 12.86
C ASP A 277 -24.74 -8.70 11.72
N ALA A 278 -25.51 -7.67 12.05
CA ALA A 278 -25.99 -6.71 11.06
C ALA A 278 -24.84 -5.92 10.39
N ALA A 279 -23.76 -5.64 11.13
CA ALA A 279 -22.61 -4.91 10.61
C ALA A 279 -21.87 -5.75 9.55
N TYR A 280 -21.60 -7.02 9.83
CA TYR A 280 -21.02 -7.97 8.89
C TYR A 280 -21.91 -8.14 7.65
N GLN A 281 -23.21 -8.31 7.83
CA GLN A 281 -24.14 -8.48 6.70
C GLN A 281 -24.17 -7.24 5.80
N ARG A 282 -24.23 -6.04 6.38
CA ARG A 282 -24.15 -4.77 5.64
C ARG A 282 -22.84 -4.70 4.85
N GLN A 283 -21.71 -4.95 5.50
CA GLN A 283 -20.40 -4.85 4.86
C GLN A 283 -20.23 -5.90 3.76
N SER A 284 -20.69 -7.13 3.97
CA SER A 284 -20.66 -8.19 2.96
C SER A 284 -21.38 -7.75 1.68
N ARG A 285 -22.57 -7.14 1.81
CA ARG A 285 -23.34 -6.64 0.66
C ARG A 285 -22.61 -5.51 -0.08
N ILE A 286 -21.99 -4.58 0.65
CA ILE A 286 -21.16 -3.52 0.02
C ILE A 286 -19.98 -4.14 -0.71
N ASN A 287 -19.27 -5.08 -0.08
CA ASN A 287 -18.12 -5.73 -0.68
C ASN A 287 -18.47 -6.50 -1.97
N ASP A 288 -19.63 -7.18 -2.00
CA ASP A 288 -20.13 -7.86 -3.19
C ASP A 288 -20.35 -6.90 -4.36
N ARG A 289 -20.76 -5.66 -4.04
CA ARG A 289 -21.04 -4.60 -5.01
C ARG A 289 -19.74 -3.97 -5.55
N LEU A 290 -18.71 -3.85 -4.72
CA LEU A 290 -17.40 -3.30 -5.10
C LEU A 290 -16.61 -4.16 -6.10
N GLY A 291 -16.93 -5.46 -6.25
CA GLY A 291 -16.37 -6.31 -7.30
C GLY A 291 -14.84 -6.45 -7.27
N GLY A 292 -14.23 -6.33 -6.09
CA GLY A 292 -12.77 -6.41 -5.93
C GLY A 292 -12.03 -5.07 -6.10
N LYS A 293 -12.74 -3.96 -6.28
CA LYS A 293 -12.19 -2.60 -6.41
C LYS A 293 -12.47 -1.77 -5.15
N MET A 294 -11.76 -0.65 -4.98
CA MET A 294 -11.99 0.28 -3.88
C MET A 294 -13.15 1.26 -4.12
N VAL A 295 -13.46 1.52 -5.39
CA VAL A 295 -14.50 2.46 -5.80
C VAL A 295 -15.30 1.82 -6.93
N ALA A 296 -16.62 1.93 -6.88
CA ALA A 296 -17.52 1.55 -7.97
C ALA A 296 -18.46 2.71 -8.33
N ALA A 297 -18.86 2.79 -9.60
CA ALA A 297 -19.85 3.72 -10.12
C ALA A 297 -20.94 2.93 -10.86
N TYR A 298 -22.19 3.17 -10.49
CA TYR A 298 -23.36 2.53 -11.08
C TYR A 298 -24.10 3.52 -11.96
N LEU A 299 -24.27 3.16 -13.22
CA LEU A 299 -24.87 4.01 -14.24
C LEU A 299 -26.23 3.43 -14.63
N GLY A 300 -27.27 4.26 -14.56
CA GLY A 300 -28.58 3.90 -15.12
C GLY A 300 -28.57 3.91 -16.66
N PRO A 301 -29.67 3.48 -17.31
CA PRO A 301 -29.73 3.38 -18.75
C PRO A 301 -29.46 4.72 -19.46
N GLY A 302 -28.47 4.74 -20.36
CA GLY A 302 -28.11 5.92 -21.14
C GLY A 302 -27.39 7.02 -20.37
N LEU A 303 -26.96 6.75 -19.13
CA LEU A 303 -26.14 7.66 -18.33
C LEU A 303 -24.66 7.29 -18.43
N ASP A 304 -23.81 8.32 -18.42
CA ASP A 304 -22.35 8.21 -18.32
C ASP A 304 -21.86 8.92 -17.05
N ILE A 305 -20.67 8.55 -16.58
CA ILE A 305 -20.00 9.33 -15.53
C ILE A 305 -19.58 10.69 -16.10
N ALA A 306 -19.87 11.76 -15.38
CA ALA A 306 -19.44 13.11 -15.79
C ALA A 306 -17.91 13.13 -15.99
N PRO A 307 -17.38 13.64 -17.13
CA PRO A 307 -15.95 13.62 -17.40
C PRO A 307 -15.09 14.28 -16.31
N ASP A 308 -15.60 15.35 -15.69
CA ASP A 308 -14.91 16.06 -14.61
C ASP A 308 -14.85 15.23 -13.32
N LEU A 309 -15.92 14.47 -13.02
CA LEU A 309 -15.95 13.55 -11.88
C LEU A 309 -14.99 12.37 -12.11
N LEU A 310 -14.97 11.79 -13.31
CA LEU A 310 -14.02 10.74 -13.67
C LEU A 310 -12.58 11.25 -13.55
N THR A 311 -12.30 12.43 -14.10
CA THR A 311 -10.99 13.08 -13.99
C THR A 311 -10.59 13.26 -12.53
N ALA A 312 -11.47 13.80 -11.69
CA ALA A 312 -11.20 13.98 -10.25
C ALA A 312 -10.94 12.65 -9.53
N THR A 313 -11.70 11.60 -9.87
CA THR A 313 -11.52 10.25 -9.33
C THR A 313 -10.15 9.69 -9.68
N THR A 314 -9.72 9.85 -10.94
CA THR A 314 -8.39 9.45 -11.41
C THR A 314 -7.28 10.29 -10.77
N THR A 315 -7.47 11.60 -10.61
CA THR A 315 -6.51 12.48 -9.93
C THR A 315 -6.34 12.10 -8.46
N ALA A 316 -7.41 11.66 -7.78
CA ALA A 316 -7.34 11.13 -6.43
C ALA A 316 -6.61 9.76 -6.34
N GLY A 317 -6.29 9.16 -7.48
CA GLY A 317 -5.52 7.92 -7.58
C GLY A 317 -6.36 6.66 -7.75
N PHE A 318 -7.64 6.80 -8.12
CA PHE A 318 -8.56 5.67 -8.31
C PHE A 318 -8.94 5.42 -9.76
N GLU A 319 -9.20 4.15 -10.07
CA GLU A 319 -9.88 3.70 -11.28
C GLU A 319 -11.14 2.95 -10.85
N PRO A 320 -12.33 3.58 -10.96
CA PRO A 320 -13.57 3.00 -10.45
C PRO A 320 -14.02 1.80 -11.30
N LEU A 321 -14.62 0.80 -10.67
CA LEU A 321 -15.44 -0.19 -11.37
C LEU A 321 -16.67 0.49 -11.95
N ILE A 322 -16.81 0.52 -13.27
CA ILE A 322 -18.02 1.06 -13.92
C ILE A 322 -19.00 -0.08 -14.17
N VAL A 323 -20.19 0.00 -13.56
CA VAL A 323 -21.28 -0.95 -13.70
C VAL A 323 -22.43 -0.26 -14.44
N ALA A 324 -22.55 -0.54 -15.73
CA ALA A 324 -23.68 -0.06 -16.54
C ALA A 324 -24.90 -0.99 -16.35
N LEU A 325 -25.97 -0.45 -15.78
CA LEU A 325 -27.25 -1.12 -15.64
C LEU A 325 -28.11 -0.80 -16.87
N THR A 326 -28.36 -1.82 -17.69
CA THR A 326 -28.99 -1.67 -19.01
C THR A 326 -30.49 -1.44 -18.94
N ASP A 327 -31.09 -1.73 -17.78
CA ASP A 327 -32.52 -1.66 -17.53
C ASP A 327 -32.81 -0.74 -16.34
N ALA A 328 -33.87 0.06 -16.44
CA ALA A 328 -34.30 0.95 -15.37
C ALA A 328 -34.68 0.14 -14.12
N ASP A 329 -35.33 -1.02 -14.32
CA ASP A 329 -35.74 -1.90 -13.23
C ASP A 329 -34.53 -2.45 -12.44
N GLN A 330 -33.39 -2.65 -13.09
CA GLN A 330 -32.15 -3.07 -12.41
C GLN A 330 -31.57 -1.95 -11.54
N PHE A 331 -31.61 -0.72 -12.05
CA PHE A 331 -31.12 0.45 -11.32
C PHE A 331 -32.03 0.75 -10.12
N ASP A 332 -33.35 0.75 -10.32
CA ASP A 332 -34.34 0.93 -9.26
C ASP A 332 -34.26 -0.19 -8.23
N GLY A 333 -34.05 -1.44 -8.67
CA GLY A 333 -33.81 -2.57 -7.79
C GLY A 333 -32.56 -2.43 -6.92
N LEU A 334 -31.47 -1.88 -7.47
CA LEU A 334 -30.27 -1.57 -6.69
C LEU A 334 -30.56 -0.48 -5.64
N ILE A 335 -31.27 0.58 -6.01
CA ILE A 335 -31.65 1.63 -5.05
C ILE A 335 -32.51 1.06 -3.93
N ALA A 336 -33.52 0.26 -4.27
CA ALA A 336 -34.38 -0.39 -3.28
C ALA A 336 -33.58 -1.30 -2.33
N GLU A 337 -32.60 -2.05 -2.83
CA GLU A 337 -31.71 -2.86 -2.00
C GLU A 337 -30.84 -2.00 -1.05
N ILE A 338 -30.29 -0.89 -1.56
CA ILE A 338 -29.49 0.04 -0.76
C ILE A 338 -30.32 0.61 0.39
N GLU A 339 -31.58 0.98 0.12
CA GLU A 339 -32.51 1.47 1.14
C GLU A 339 -32.92 0.37 2.12
N GLU A 340 -33.33 -0.80 1.64
CA GLU A 340 -33.78 -1.94 2.47
C GLU A 340 -32.71 -2.38 3.46
N HIS A 341 -31.45 -2.39 3.02
CA HIS A 341 -30.33 -2.89 3.82
C HIS A 341 -29.47 -1.79 4.45
N GLY A 342 -29.87 -0.52 4.32
CA GLY A 342 -29.14 0.62 4.90
C GLY A 342 -27.69 0.71 4.40
N LEU A 343 -27.47 0.49 3.10
CA LEU A 343 -26.13 0.49 2.49
C LEU A 343 -25.62 1.90 2.18
N TRP A 344 -26.45 2.93 2.35
CA TRP A 344 -26.04 4.33 2.29
C TRP A 344 -24.91 4.61 3.30
N ASP A 345 -23.98 5.46 2.89
CA ASP A 345 -23.03 6.04 3.83
C ASP A 345 -23.77 6.96 4.82
N THR A 346 -23.39 6.93 6.09
CA THR A 346 -24.17 7.52 7.20
C THR A 346 -24.13 9.04 7.25
N GLU A 347 -23.23 9.68 6.49
CA GLU A 347 -23.10 11.14 6.37
C GLU A 347 -23.73 11.64 5.07
N LEU A 348 -25.06 11.64 5.00
CA LEU A 348 -25.79 12.20 3.87
C LEU A 348 -26.19 13.65 4.15
N GLU A 349 -25.59 14.58 3.40
CA GLU A 349 -26.28 15.82 3.04
C GLU A 349 -27.28 15.53 1.92
N ALA A 350 -28.41 16.25 1.89
CA ALA A 350 -29.38 16.15 0.82
C ALA A 350 -28.77 16.68 -0.49
N VAL A 351 -28.42 15.78 -1.41
CA VAL A 351 -27.88 16.13 -2.74
C VAL A 351 -29.00 16.01 -3.77
N ASP A 352 -29.02 16.93 -4.75
CA ASP A 352 -29.88 16.81 -5.93
C ASP A 352 -29.46 15.60 -6.78
N HIS A 353 -30.35 14.62 -6.87
CA HIS A 353 -30.09 13.33 -7.53
C HIS A 353 -30.02 13.43 -9.06
N VAL A 354 -30.53 14.49 -9.67
CA VAL A 354 -30.74 14.55 -11.13
C VAL A 354 -29.43 14.57 -11.93
N ALA A 355 -28.33 15.06 -11.34
CA ALA A 355 -27.02 15.14 -11.98
C ALA A 355 -25.92 14.31 -11.28
N ALA A 356 -26.29 13.49 -10.29
CA ALA A 356 -25.33 12.73 -9.49
C ALA A 356 -25.14 11.31 -10.01
N THR A 357 -23.91 10.81 -9.96
CA THR A 357 -23.60 9.40 -10.19
C THR A 357 -23.71 8.63 -8.87
N LEU A 358 -24.38 7.48 -8.88
CA LEU A 358 -24.39 6.57 -7.73
C LEU A 358 -23.02 5.89 -7.64
N MET A 359 -22.29 6.12 -6.56
CA MET A 359 -20.98 5.51 -6.32
C MET A 359 -20.97 4.71 -5.02
N ALA A 360 -20.08 3.74 -4.93
CA ALA A 360 -19.82 2.95 -3.73
C ALA A 360 -18.34 2.94 -3.37
N THR A 361 -18.06 3.00 -2.07
CA THR A 361 -16.78 2.71 -1.42
C THR A 361 -17.03 1.70 -0.30
N PRO A 362 -16.01 1.20 0.42
CA PRO A 362 -16.24 0.35 1.58
C PRO A 362 -17.13 0.96 2.67
N PHE A 363 -17.25 2.29 2.73
CA PHE A 363 -18.11 2.95 3.71
C PHE A 363 -19.61 2.83 3.38
N GLY A 364 -19.96 2.78 2.10
CA GLY A 364 -21.33 2.64 1.62
C GLY A 364 -21.55 3.25 0.25
N PHE A 365 -22.82 3.46 -0.08
CA PHE A 365 -23.25 4.14 -1.30
C PHE A 365 -23.45 5.63 -1.06
N ARG A 366 -23.18 6.44 -2.09
CA ARG A 366 -23.42 7.89 -2.09
C ARG A 366 -23.70 8.41 -3.49
N TRP A 367 -24.54 9.44 -3.58
CA TRP A 367 -24.72 10.23 -4.80
C TRP A 367 -23.61 11.28 -4.92
N ILE A 368 -22.84 11.22 -6.01
CA ILE A 368 -21.68 12.08 -6.23
C ILE A 368 -21.87 12.88 -7.53
N ALA A 369 -22.01 14.20 -7.41
CA ALA A 369 -22.20 15.09 -8.56
C ALA A 369 -20.90 15.72 -9.06
N THR A 370 -19.92 15.94 -8.18
CA THR A 370 -18.69 16.68 -8.49
C THR A 370 -17.45 16.02 -7.89
N GLY A 371 -16.28 16.37 -8.43
CA GLY A 371 -14.99 15.93 -7.87
C GLY A 371 -14.72 16.41 -6.45
N GLU A 372 -15.26 17.57 -6.06
CA GLU A 372 -15.15 18.09 -4.68
C GLU A 372 -15.95 17.23 -3.70
N VAL A 373 -17.19 16.86 -4.07
CA VAL A 373 -18.01 15.94 -3.27
C VAL A 373 -17.34 14.57 -3.16
N PHE A 374 -16.73 14.08 -4.25
CA PHE A 374 -15.94 12.85 -4.22
C PHE A 374 -14.74 12.97 -3.26
N ALA A 375 -13.96 14.05 -3.35
CA ALA A 375 -12.79 14.25 -2.50
C ALA A 375 -13.16 14.36 -1.00
N ALA A 376 -14.26 15.04 -0.69
CA ALA A 376 -14.77 15.17 0.68
C ALA A 376 -15.31 13.84 1.25
N TRP A 377 -15.65 12.88 0.39
CA TRP A 377 -16.09 11.55 0.78
C TRP A 377 -14.94 10.57 1.07
N LEU A 378 -13.73 10.88 0.60
CA LEU A 378 -12.57 10.03 0.85
C LEU A 378 -12.08 10.16 2.30
N PRO A 379 -11.40 9.14 2.85
CA PRO A 379 -10.77 9.23 4.17
C PRO A 379 -9.91 10.49 4.31
N ALA A 380 -10.06 11.19 5.44
CA ALA A 380 -9.25 12.38 5.72
C ALA A 380 -7.76 12.02 5.74
N VAL A 381 -6.95 12.79 5.02
CA VAL A 381 -5.51 12.60 4.94
C VAL A 381 -4.83 13.58 5.88
N ASP A 382 -4.12 13.05 6.88
CA ASP A 382 -3.34 13.87 7.80
C ASP A 382 -2.26 14.67 7.03
N GLU A 383 -2.10 15.95 7.39
CA GLU A 383 -0.99 16.75 6.88
C GLU A 383 0.34 16.21 7.41
N ILE A 384 1.27 15.92 6.50
CA ILE A 384 2.65 15.58 6.87
C ILE A 384 3.48 16.85 6.96
N ASN A 385 4.01 17.10 8.16
CA ASN A 385 5.03 18.11 8.40
C ASN A 385 6.41 17.55 8.03
N ILE A 386 6.93 17.95 6.87
CA ILE A 386 8.29 17.64 6.45
C ILE A 386 9.22 18.61 7.19
N ALA A 387 9.92 18.14 8.22
CA ALA A 387 11.00 18.90 8.81
C ALA A 387 12.10 19.09 7.75
N ARG A 388 12.32 20.34 7.33
CA ARG A 388 13.33 20.72 6.33
C ARG A 388 14.74 20.64 6.88
#